data_AF-A0A0R3LFG8-F1
#
_entry.id   AF-A0A0R3LFG8-F1
#
_cell.length_a   1.000
_cell.length_b   1.000
_cell.length_c   1.000
_cell.angle_alpha   90.00
_cell.angle_beta   90.00
_cell.angle_gamma   90.00
#
_symmetry.space_group_name_H-M   'P 1'
#
loop_
_entity.id
_entity.type
_entity.pdbx_description
1 polymer ?
#
loop_
_entity_poly.entity_id
_entity_poly.type
_entity_poly.pdbx_seq_one_letter_code
_entity_poly.pdbx_strand_id
1 'polypeptide(L)'
;MREEGAAIDEDRLFGNALSSMPLVFNLFGSMALDLNLATAALRQLLPGFVHQVTGFIFEHSPGRRQDRFLNDGTAFDLAIRVITPEGEDGTIFAEVKYSEDMAGPAARLRDRYDEASRAVGLFVDPDSPMLRSLALEQLWREHMLAQLTVDQGLTPRAMFIAIGPRLNRRVIAAFRVYETELIDADDQDANRVLFQAFTLESFIDALAEAGVDGIARDLWSRYADFERVYHLSLGEYLEKPPSHTGTAPLSPPSSTDGKASLQKATTRTTARPTTKSKLQKVQGVSQ
;
A
#
# COMPACT_ATOMS: atom_id res chain seq x y z
N MET A 1 -3.93 -5.17 -11.57
CA MET A 1 -3.41 -5.12 -10.19
C MET A 1 -2.13 -4.29 -10.07
N ARG A 2 -1.26 -4.26 -11.09
CA ARG A 2 -0.06 -3.39 -11.14
C ARG A 2 -0.36 -2.10 -11.90
N GLU A 3 -0.08 -0.95 -11.29
CA GLU A 3 -0.16 0.38 -11.93
C GLU A 3 1.04 0.63 -12.86
N GLU A 4 0.89 1.49 -13.87
CA GLU A 4 2.01 1.94 -14.68
C GLU A 4 3.01 2.74 -13.83
N GLY A 5 4.30 2.40 -13.91
CA GLY A 5 5.34 3.00 -13.07
C GLY A 5 5.48 2.39 -11.67
N ALA A 6 4.74 1.31 -11.39
CA ALA A 6 4.92 0.52 -10.19
C ALA A 6 6.34 -0.11 -10.13
N ALA A 7 7.15 0.35 -9.18
CA ALA A 7 8.39 -0.20 -8.64
C ALA A 7 8.26 -1.56 -7.87
N ILE A 8 7.47 -2.50 -8.38
CA ILE A 8 7.56 -3.91 -7.98
C ILE A 8 8.85 -4.48 -8.57
N ASP A 9 9.79 -4.84 -7.69
CA ASP A 9 11.08 -5.44 -8.01
C ASP A 9 10.98 -6.96 -7.86
N GLU A 10 10.92 -7.66 -9.00
CA GLU A 10 10.77 -9.12 -9.05
C GLU A 10 11.98 -9.83 -8.43
N ASP A 11 13.19 -9.31 -8.61
CA ASP A 11 14.40 -9.90 -8.05
C ASP A 11 14.41 -9.79 -6.52
N ARG A 12 13.96 -8.66 -5.96
CA ARG A 12 13.78 -8.52 -4.51
C ARG A 12 12.67 -9.40 -3.97
N LEU A 13 11.57 -9.54 -4.71
CA LEU A 13 10.44 -10.36 -4.32
C LEU A 13 10.85 -11.82 -4.14
N PHE A 14 11.67 -12.35 -5.05
CA PHE A 14 12.14 -13.74 -4.98
C PHE A 14 13.47 -13.91 -4.22
N GLY A 15 14.29 -12.86 -4.14
CA GLY A 15 15.63 -12.89 -3.53
C GLY A 15 15.68 -12.59 -2.03
N ASN A 16 14.71 -11.85 -1.49
CA ASN A 16 14.60 -11.59 -0.05
C ASN A 16 13.17 -11.77 0.46
N ALA A 17 12.81 -13.04 0.67
CA ALA A 17 11.51 -13.50 1.15
C ALA A 17 11.08 -12.99 2.55
N LEU A 18 11.99 -12.34 3.29
CA LEU A 18 11.80 -11.77 4.62
C LEU A 18 11.93 -10.24 4.60
N SER A 19 11.44 -9.59 3.54
CA SER A 19 11.29 -8.12 3.47
C SER A 19 9.82 -7.71 3.44
N SER A 20 9.55 -6.41 3.60
CA SER A 20 8.17 -5.88 3.57
C SER A 20 7.43 -6.19 2.27
N MET A 21 8.08 -6.09 1.12
CA MET A 21 7.43 -6.29 -0.19
C MET A 21 6.82 -7.70 -0.34
N PRO A 22 7.54 -8.83 -0.13
CA PRO A 22 6.92 -10.16 -0.08
C PRO A 22 5.87 -10.30 1.02
N LEU A 23 6.04 -9.63 2.17
CA LEU A 23 5.04 -9.66 3.23
C LEU A 23 3.70 -9.03 2.77
N VAL A 24 3.73 -7.91 2.04
CA VAL A 24 2.53 -7.30 1.44
C VAL A 24 1.80 -8.32 0.56
N PHE A 25 2.49 -9.00 -0.35
CA PHE A 25 1.86 -9.99 -1.21
C PHE A 25 1.33 -11.21 -0.44
N ASN A 26 2.06 -11.70 0.56
CA ASN A 26 1.62 -12.85 1.35
C ASN A 26 0.42 -12.51 2.24
N LEU A 27 0.35 -11.28 2.77
CA LEU A 27 -0.75 -10.85 3.61
C LEU A 27 -2.01 -10.55 2.78
N PHE A 28 -1.85 -9.80 1.68
CA PHE A 28 -2.97 -9.27 0.91
C PHE A 28 -3.32 -10.04 -0.36
N GLY A 29 -2.48 -10.99 -0.79
CA GLY A 29 -2.71 -11.77 -2.01
C GLY A 29 -3.99 -12.60 -1.96
N SER A 30 -4.23 -13.32 -0.86
CA SER A 30 -5.47 -14.10 -0.66
C SER A 30 -6.70 -13.17 -0.57
N MET A 31 -6.58 -12.06 0.16
CA MET A 31 -7.62 -11.04 0.26
C MET A 31 -7.96 -10.40 -1.10
N ALA A 32 -6.98 -10.18 -1.97
CA ALA A 32 -7.20 -9.64 -3.30
C ALA A 32 -7.87 -10.63 -4.25
N LEU A 33 -7.76 -11.94 -3.97
CA LEU A 33 -8.43 -13.00 -4.72
C LEU A 33 -9.83 -13.31 -4.17
N ASP A 34 -10.08 -13.07 -2.88
CA ASP A 34 -11.36 -13.23 -2.21
C ASP A 34 -11.73 -11.98 -1.41
N LEU A 35 -12.56 -11.11 -2.02
CA LEU A 35 -12.99 -9.87 -1.41
C LEU A 35 -13.95 -10.07 -0.22
N ASN A 36 -14.59 -11.24 -0.09
CA ASN A 36 -15.42 -11.54 1.09
C ASN A 36 -14.52 -11.84 2.28
N LEU A 37 -13.43 -12.60 2.08
CA LEU A 37 -12.39 -12.77 3.08
C LEU A 37 -11.79 -11.42 3.47
N ALA A 38 -11.43 -10.59 2.48
CA ALA A 38 -10.91 -9.24 2.75
C ALA A 38 -11.87 -8.41 3.58
N THR A 39 -13.16 -8.45 3.23
CA THR A 39 -14.23 -7.76 3.97
C THR A 39 -14.32 -8.29 5.40
N ALA A 40 -14.33 -9.60 5.60
CA ALA A 40 -14.44 -10.20 6.93
C ALA A 40 -13.25 -9.84 7.83
N ALA A 41 -12.02 -9.87 7.32
CA ALA A 41 -10.83 -9.52 8.08
C ALA A 41 -10.74 -8.01 8.37
N LEU A 42 -10.90 -7.15 7.36
CA LEU A 42 -10.74 -5.71 7.53
C LEU A 42 -11.89 -5.06 8.33
N ARG A 43 -13.09 -5.65 8.34
CA ARG A 43 -14.17 -5.21 9.24
C ARG A 43 -13.85 -5.41 10.71
N GLN A 44 -13.07 -6.42 11.06
CA GLN A 44 -12.66 -6.64 12.45
C GLN A 44 -11.63 -5.60 12.88
N LEU A 45 -10.69 -5.29 11.99
CA LEU A 45 -9.63 -4.31 12.25
C LEU A 45 -10.13 -2.86 12.21
N LEU A 46 -11.06 -2.55 11.30
CA LEU A 46 -11.55 -1.20 11.00
C LEU A 46 -13.08 -1.15 10.91
N PRO A 47 -13.82 -1.53 11.97
CA PRO A 47 -15.28 -1.65 11.93
C PRO A 47 -16.01 -0.33 11.65
N GLY A 48 -15.40 0.80 12.00
CA GLY A 48 -15.95 2.14 11.74
C GLY A 48 -15.67 2.68 10.34
N PHE A 49 -14.87 1.99 9.52
CA PHE A 49 -14.47 2.48 8.19
C PHE A 49 -14.78 1.48 7.07
N VAL A 50 -14.82 0.19 7.36
CA VAL A 50 -15.05 -0.85 6.36
C VAL A 50 -16.42 -1.47 6.57
N HIS A 51 -17.27 -1.41 5.55
CA HIS A 51 -18.45 -2.25 5.42
C HIS A 51 -18.22 -3.39 4.41
N GLN A 52 -17.58 -3.05 3.29
CA GLN A 52 -17.27 -3.98 2.21
C GLN A 52 -15.96 -3.60 1.54
N VAL A 53 -15.15 -4.59 1.17
CA VAL A 53 -13.97 -4.39 0.31
C VAL A 53 -14.39 -4.62 -1.14
N THR A 54 -13.99 -3.70 -2.03
CA THR A 54 -14.38 -3.70 -3.45
C THR A 54 -13.20 -3.86 -4.41
N GLY A 55 -11.96 -3.75 -3.92
CA GLY A 55 -10.79 -4.05 -4.75
C GLY A 55 -9.45 -3.67 -4.13
N PHE A 56 -8.39 -4.01 -4.85
CA PHE A 56 -7.00 -3.79 -4.44
C PHE A 56 -6.16 -3.24 -5.59
N ILE A 57 -5.22 -2.36 -5.26
CA ILE A 57 -4.18 -1.86 -6.16
C ILE A 57 -2.85 -1.99 -5.41
N PHE A 58 -1.95 -2.82 -5.93
CA PHE A 58 -0.62 -3.01 -5.34
C PHE A 58 0.31 -1.93 -5.86
N GLU A 59 1.08 -1.38 -4.94
CA GLU A 59 2.02 -0.28 -5.15
C GLU A 59 1.38 0.91 -5.88
N HIS A 60 0.67 1.74 -5.13
CA HIS A 60 -0.15 2.80 -5.68
C HIS A 60 0.40 4.19 -5.38
N SER A 61 0.49 5.05 -6.40
CA SER A 61 0.96 6.43 -6.25
C SER A 61 -0.01 7.40 -6.92
N PRO A 62 -1.02 7.91 -6.17
CA PRO A 62 -1.96 8.89 -6.69
C PRO A 62 -1.25 10.11 -7.28
N GLY A 63 -1.41 10.32 -8.59
CA GLY A 63 -0.83 11.46 -9.30
C GLY A 63 0.69 11.58 -9.18
N ARG A 64 1.39 10.43 -9.23
CA ARG A 64 2.86 10.32 -9.31
C ARG A 64 3.48 11.46 -10.14
N ARG A 65 4.44 12.19 -9.54
CA ARG A 65 5.16 13.34 -10.14
C ARG A 65 4.28 14.49 -10.67
N GLN A 66 3.07 14.66 -10.16
CA GLN A 66 2.24 15.84 -10.46
C GLN A 66 2.34 16.87 -9.33
N ASP A 67 2.39 18.15 -9.70
CA ASP A 67 2.54 19.28 -8.76
C ASP A 67 1.36 19.43 -7.78
N ARG A 68 0.17 18.96 -8.18
CA ARG A 68 -1.02 18.95 -7.31
C ARG A 68 -0.94 17.95 -6.15
N PHE A 69 0.06 17.06 -6.17
CA PHE A 69 0.40 16.12 -5.08
C PHE A 69 1.75 16.50 -4.46
N LEU A 70 2.64 15.53 -4.20
CA LEU A 70 3.98 15.75 -3.65
C LEU A 70 5.05 16.03 -4.70
N ASN A 71 4.71 15.94 -5.99
CA ASN A 71 5.66 16.05 -7.10
C ASN A 71 6.87 15.10 -6.99
N ASP A 72 6.64 13.89 -6.48
CA ASP A 72 7.67 12.86 -6.34
C ASP A 72 7.15 11.46 -6.71
N GLY A 73 7.90 10.43 -6.33
CA GLY A 73 7.56 9.03 -6.58
C GLY A 73 6.99 8.30 -5.37
N THR A 74 6.54 8.99 -4.32
CA THR A 74 5.95 8.36 -3.13
C THR A 74 4.79 7.46 -3.53
N ALA A 75 4.78 6.24 -3.03
CA ALA A 75 3.77 5.24 -3.31
C ALA A 75 3.47 4.49 -2.02
N PHE A 76 2.21 4.09 -1.85
CA PHE A 76 1.80 3.16 -0.81
C PHE A 76 2.06 1.74 -1.29
N ASP A 77 2.41 0.83 -0.38
CA ASP A 77 2.46 -0.61 -0.68
C ASP A 77 1.13 -1.12 -1.26
N LEU A 78 0.01 -0.58 -0.77
CA LEU A 78 -1.33 -1.01 -1.17
C LEU A 78 -2.35 0.13 -1.09
N ALA A 79 -3.29 0.15 -2.03
CA ALA A 79 -4.56 0.85 -1.90
C ALA A 79 -5.72 -0.15 -1.95
N ILE A 80 -6.58 -0.12 -0.94
CA ILE A 80 -7.74 -1.01 -0.78
C ILE A 80 -8.99 -0.17 -0.95
N ARG A 81 -9.80 -0.49 -1.96
CA ARG A 81 -11.09 0.18 -2.19
C ARG A 81 -12.13 -0.44 -1.29
N VAL A 82 -12.92 0.39 -0.63
CA VAL A 82 -13.95 -0.03 0.31
C VAL A 82 -15.25 0.76 0.11
N ILE A 83 -16.35 0.21 0.62
CA ILE A 83 -17.57 0.95 0.96
C ILE A 83 -17.57 1.10 2.48
N THR A 84 -17.85 2.30 2.98
CA THR A 84 -17.94 2.58 4.42
C THR A 84 -19.27 2.11 5.01
N PRO A 85 -19.42 2.02 6.34
CA PRO A 85 -20.71 1.73 6.99
C PRO A 85 -21.86 2.68 6.59
N GLU A 86 -21.54 3.91 6.20
CA GLU A 86 -22.48 4.92 5.73
C GLU A 86 -22.87 4.73 4.25
N GLY A 87 -22.25 3.79 3.54
CA GLY A 87 -22.49 3.51 2.13
C GLY A 87 -21.68 4.38 1.16
N GLU A 88 -20.67 5.10 1.64
CA GLU A 88 -19.80 5.93 0.81
C GLU A 88 -18.60 5.15 0.29
N ASP A 89 -18.06 5.53 -0.87
CA ASP A 89 -16.78 4.99 -1.34
C ASP A 89 -15.64 5.44 -0.40
N GLY A 90 -14.64 4.59 -0.22
CA GLY A 90 -13.46 4.89 0.59
C GLY A 90 -12.22 4.19 0.07
N THR A 91 -11.06 4.68 0.51
CA THR A 91 -9.78 4.03 0.23
C THR A 91 -8.94 3.87 1.49
N ILE A 92 -8.48 2.67 1.78
CA ILE A 92 -7.41 2.45 2.77
C ILE A 92 -6.09 2.44 2.02
N PHE A 93 -5.19 3.34 2.38
CA PHE A 93 -3.80 3.30 1.96
C PHE A 93 -3.00 2.58 3.03
N ALA A 94 -2.18 1.60 2.65
CA ALA A 94 -1.40 0.81 3.60
C ALA A 94 0.09 0.89 3.30
N GLU A 95 0.87 1.01 4.36
CA GLU A 95 2.32 0.86 4.36
C GLU A 95 2.71 -0.29 5.29
N VAL A 96 3.59 -1.19 4.84
CA VAL A 96 4.02 -2.36 5.60
C VAL A 96 5.51 -2.27 5.86
N LYS A 97 5.87 -2.41 7.14
CA LYS A 97 7.24 -2.65 7.59
C LYS A 97 7.35 -4.07 8.12
N TYR A 98 8.52 -4.68 7.95
CA TYR A 98 8.88 -5.97 8.52
C TYR A 98 10.25 -5.92 9.22
N SER A 99 11.34 -6.01 8.45
CA SER A 99 12.71 -6.14 8.98
C SER A 99 13.49 -4.82 8.98
N GLU A 100 12.87 -3.71 8.58
CA GLU A 100 13.50 -2.41 8.50
C GLU A 100 13.94 -1.92 9.89
N ASP A 101 15.06 -1.20 9.92
CA ASP A 101 15.66 -0.61 11.12
C ASP A 101 15.30 0.87 11.31
N MET A 102 14.50 1.44 10.39
CA MET A 102 14.12 2.86 10.33
C MET A 102 15.32 3.81 10.16
N ALA A 103 16.44 3.32 9.59
CA ALA A 103 17.67 4.07 9.37
C ALA A 103 18.09 4.10 7.89
N GLY A 104 17.12 4.01 6.99
CA GLY A 104 17.33 4.08 5.54
C GLY A 104 17.93 5.41 5.07
N PRO A 105 18.32 5.52 3.78
CA PRO A 105 18.83 6.77 3.24
C PRO A 105 17.76 7.86 3.33
N ALA A 106 18.16 9.05 3.77
CA ALA A 106 17.27 10.21 3.82
C ALA A 106 16.69 10.51 2.43
N ALA A 107 15.40 10.75 2.37
CA ALA A 107 14.78 11.35 1.21
C ALA A 107 15.37 12.73 0.99
N ARG A 108 15.52 13.11 -0.28
CA ARG A 108 15.82 14.51 -0.61
C ARG A 108 14.59 15.35 -0.27
N LEU A 109 14.70 16.18 0.78
CA LEU A 109 13.68 17.16 1.13
C LEU A 109 13.44 18.12 -0.05
N ARG A 110 12.17 18.51 -0.22
CA ARG A 110 11.68 19.39 -1.28
C ARG A 110 10.78 20.45 -0.67
N ASP A 111 10.82 21.66 -1.20
CA ASP A 111 9.95 22.76 -0.78
C ASP A 111 8.47 22.36 -0.81
N ARG A 112 8.09 21.52 -1.79
CA ARG A 112 6.74 20.99 -1.93
C ARG A 112 6.24 20.23 -0.68
N TYR A 113 7.13 19.59 0.07
CA TYR A 113 6.74 18.84 1.27
C TYR A 113 6.34 19.79 2.40
N ASP A 114 7.06 20.90 2.57
CA ASP A 114 6.73 21.90 3.58
C ASP A 114 5.40 22.61 3.26
N GLU A 115 5.17 22.92 1.97
CA GLU A 115 3.87 23.43 1.51
C GLU A 115 2.73 22.45 1.79
N ALA A 116 2.91 21.18 1.41
CA ALA A 116 1.91 20.14 1.62
C ALA A 116 1.63 19.94 3.11
N SER A 117 2.67 19.86 3.95
CA SER A 117 2.54 19.62 5.39
C SER A 117 1.67 20.68 6.07
N ARG A 118 1.84 21.95 5.70
CA ARG A 118 1.00 23.05 6.22
C ARG A 118 -0.41 23.05 5.64
N ALA A 119 -0.60 22.57 4.41
CA ALA A 119 -1.89 22.59 3.72
C ALA A 119 -2.83 21.45 4.12
N VAL A 120 -2.29 20.25 4.41
CA VAL A 120 -3.11 19.05 4.67
C VAL A 120 -3.85 19.06 6.01
N GLY A 121 -3.44 19.92 6.94
CA GLY A 121 -4.13 20.10 8.23
C GLY A 121 -4.16 18.84 9.10
N LEU A 122 -3.11 18.01 9.04
CA LEU A 122 -3.00 16.75 9.80
C LEU A 122 -2.15 16.86 11.07
N PHE A 123 -1.23 17.82 11.14
CA PHE A 123 -0.14 17.84 12.10
C PHE A 123 -0.34 18.91 13.18
N VAL A 124 0.05 18.60 14.42
CA VAL A 124 0.07 19.57 15.54
C VAL A 124 1.02 20.72 15.21
N ASP A 125 2.22 20.38 14.74
CA ASP A 125 3.19 21.30 14.17
C ASP A 125 3.62 20.79 12.79
N PRO A 126 3.10 21.36 11.68
CA PRO A 126 3.47 20.93 10.33
C PRO A 126 4.96 21.18 9.98
N ASP A 127 5.66 22.02 10.76
CA ASP A 127 7.07 22.35 10.59
C ASP A 127 7.97 21.57 11.57
N SER A 128 7.41 20.64 12.35
CA SER A 128 8.15 19.79 13.28
C SER A 128 9.35 19.10 12.60
N PRO A 129 10.58 19.24 13.14
CA PRO A 129 11.75 18.52 12.63
C PRO A 129 11.60 17.00 12.72
N MET A 130 10.75 16.50 13.63
CA MET A 130 10.54 15.06 13.84
C MET A 130 9.93 14.39 12.61
N LEU A 131 9.00 15.07 11.93
CA LEU A 131 8.38 14.62 10.67
C LEU A 131 9.39 14.42 9.54
N ARG A 132 10.54 15.10 9.61
CA ARG A 132 11.63 15.05 8.63
C ARG A 132 12.77 14.11 9.04
N SER A 133 12.60 13.40 10.16
CA SER A 133 13.57 12.39 10.59
C SER A 133 13.51 11.15 9.70
N LEU A 134 14.63 10.43 9.60
CA LEU A 134 14.71 9.17 8.83
C LEU A 134 13.64 8.15 9.22
N ALA A 135 13.22 8.17 10.49
CA ALA A 135 12.23 7.24 11.00
C ALA A 135 10.80 7.58 10.54
N LEU A 136 10.48 8.86 10.31
CA LEU A 136 9.10 9.30 10.09
C LEU A 136 8.85 9.84 8.68
N GLU A 137 9.88 10.27 7.96
CA GLU A 137 9.72 11.01 6.69
C GLU A 137 8.93 10.25 5.62
N GLN A 138 8.91 8.91 5.67
CA GLN A 138 8.10 8.11 4.76
C GLN A 138 6.62 8.15 5.15
N LEU A 139 6.30 7.88 6.43
CA LEU A 139 4.93 7.96 6.95
C LEU A 139 4.34 9.35 6.75
N TRP A 140 5.13 10.39 7.02
CA TRP A 140 4.77 11.78 6.81
C TRP A 140 4.37 12.06 5.36
N ARG A 141 5.21 11.66 4.39
CA ARG A 141 4.92 11.84 2.96
C ARG A 141 3.70 11.02 2.52
N GLU A 142 3.60 9.77 2.93
CA GLU A 142 2.47 8.91 2.57
C GLU A 142 1.14 9.44 3.11
N HIS A 143 1.12 9.92 4.36
CA HIS A 143 -0.09 10.47 4.95
C HIS A 143 -0.52 11.79 4.28
N MET A 144 0.45 12.67 3.96
CA MET A 144 0.17 13.86 3.15
C MET A 144 -0.37 13.48 1.77
N LEU A 145 0.20 12.46 1.12
CA LEU A 145 -0.28 11.97 -0.17
C LEU A 145 -1.71 11.43 -0.08
N ALA A 146 -2.05 10.73 1.00
CA ALA A 146 -3.40 10.23 1.25
C ALA A 146 -4.40 11.38 1.40
N GLN A 147 -4.07 12.41 2.18
CA GLN A 147 -4.92 13.60 2.32
C GLN A 147 -5.09 14.33 0.99
N LEU A 148 -4.00 14.57 0.26
CA LEU A 148 -4.07 15.22 -1.05
C LEU A 148 -4.94 14.41 -2.04
N THR A 149 -5.00 13.09 -1.90
CA THR A 149 -5.88 12.24 -2.72
C THR A 149 -7.37 12.51 -2.42
N VAL A 150 -7.70 12.77 -1.16
CA VAL A 150 -9.05 13.22 -0.75
C VAL A 150 -9.33 14.63 -1.25
N ASP A 151 -8.41 15.57 -1.01
CA ASP A 151 -8.59 16.99 -1.37
C ASP A 151 -8.73 17.19 -2.89
N GLN A 152 -8.08 16.33 -3.69
CA GLN A 152 -8.19 16.33 -5.15
C GLN A 152 -9.42 15.58 -5.68
N GLY A 153 -10.28 15.05 -4.79
CA GLY A 153 -11.53 14.37 -5.14
C GLY A 153 -11.32 13.01 -5.83
N LEU A 154 -10.17 12.37 -5.65
CA LEU A 154 -9.92 11.04 -6.24
C LEU A 154 -10.56 9.91 -5.42
N THR A 155 -10.75 10.13 -4.12
CA THR A 155 -11.54 9.30 -3.21
C THR A 155 -12.25 10.24 -2.23
N PRO A 156 -13.53 10.03 -1.91
CA PRO A 156 -14.23 10.97 -1.03
C PRO A 156 -13.78 10.84 0.43
N ARG A 157 -13.36 9.64 0.84
CA ARG A 157 -12.75 9.37 2.16
C ARG A 157 -11.56 8.45 2.03
N ALA A 158 -10.64 8.56 2.98
CA ALA A 158 -9.53 7.63 3.09
C ALA A 158 -9.09 7.42 4.54
N MET A 159 -8.36 6.32 4.74
CA MET A 159 -7.63 6.01 5.95
C MET A 159 -6.21 5.62 5.57
N PHE A 160 -5.21 6.06 6.34
CA PHE A 160 -3.84 5.61 6.18
C PHE A 160 -3.50 4.64 7.31
N ILE A 161 -3.07 3.43 6.97
CA ILE A 161 -2.67 2.43 7.96
C ILE A 161 -1.20 2.06 7.79
N ALA A 162 -0.55 1.78 8.92
CA ALA A 162 0.79 1.21 8.94
C ALA A 162 0.79 -0.14 9.65
N ILE A 163 1.56 -1.10 9.15
CA ILE A 163 1.61 -2.46 9.68
C ILE A 163 3.06 -2.81 10.00
N GLY A 164 3.31 -3.38 11.19
CA GLY A 164 4.65 -3.81 11.60
C GLY A 164 4.63 -4.93 12.62
N PRO A 165 5.65 -5.80 12.71
CA PRO A 165 5.70 -6.84 13.73
C PRO A 165 5.81 -6.22 15.12
N ARG A 166 5.05 -6.75 16.09
CA ARG A 166 5.10 -6.28 17.49
C ARG A 166 6.50 -6.32 18.08
N LEU A 167 7.32 -7.29 17.67
CA LEU A 167 8.70 -7.46 18.14
C LEU A 167 9.71 -6.54 17.43
N ASN A 168 9.36 -5.90 16.31
CA ASN A 168 10.18 -4.85 15.73
C ASN A 168 9.94 -3.53 16.47
N ARG A 169 10.62 -3.37 17.62
CA ARG A 169 10.46 -2.22 18.51
C ARG A 169 10.79 -0.87 17.85
N ARG A 170 11.64 -0.84 16.82
CA ARG A 170 11.98 0.41 16.11
C ARG A 170 10.82 0.88 15.24
N VAL A 171 10.24 -0.04 14.47
CA VAL A 171 9.03 0.23 13.67
C VAL A 171 7.87 0.63 14.57
N ILE A 172 7.60 -0.13 15.64
CA ILE A 172 6.49 0.19 16.56
C ILE A 172 6.72 1.52 17.28
N ALA A 173 7.96 1.85 17.65
CA ALA A 173 8.28 3.16 18.21
C ALA A 173 8.06 4.29 17.20
N ALA A 174 8.48 4.11 15.94
CA ALA A 174 8.26 5.09 14.89
C ALA A 174 6.77 5.37 14.66
N PHE A 175 5.92 4.33 14.64
CA PHE A 175 4.47 4.51 14.51
C PHE A 175 3.89 5.33 15.67
N ARG A 176 4.28 5.01 16.91
CA ARG A 176 3.81 5.75 18.09
C ARG A 176 4.29 7.19 18.12
N VAL A 177 5.55 7.45 17.75
CA VAL A 177 6.07 8.82 17.67
C VAL A 177 5.36 9.58 16.55
N TYR A 178 5.09 8.94 15.41
CA TYR A 178 4.33 9.55 14.34
C TYR A 178 2.91 9.94 14.78
N GLU A 179 2.20 9.06 15.49
CA GLU A 179 0.89 9.36 16.08
C GLU A 179 0.91 10.60 16.97
N THR A 180 1.98 10.84 17.73
CA THR A 180 2.10 12.04 18.59
C THR A 180 2.32 13.35 17.82
N GLU A 181 2.67 13.29 16.54
CA GLU A 181 2.79 14.49 15.68
C GLU A 181 1.45 14.88 15.02
N LEU A 182 0.41 14.03 15.13
CA LEU A 182 -0.90 14.26 14.53
C LEU A 182 -1.83 15.02 15.47
N ILE A 183 -2.70 15.86 14.89
CA ILE A 183 -3.83 16.44 15.62
C ILE A 183 -4.72 15.27 16.08
N ASP A 184 -5.27 15.35 17.30
CA ASP A 184 -6.17 14.33 17.82
C ASP A 184 -7.39 14.14 16.88
N ALA A 185 -7.83 12.91 16.69
CA ALA A 185 -8.92 12.59 15.76
C ALA A 185 -10.22 13.33 16.11
N ASP A 186 -10.48 13.59 17.41
CA ASP A 186 -11.65 14.33 17.87
C ASP A 186 -11.57 15.84 17.56
N ASP A 187 -10.36 16.35 17.31
CA ASP A 187 -10.08 17.75 16.99
C ASP A 187 -9.85 18.00 15.48
N GLN A 188 -9.90 16.95 14.65
CA GLN A 188 -9.72 17.05 13.20
C GLN A 188 -11.04 17.39 12.47
N ASP A 189 -10.92 18.06 11.33
CA ASP A 189 -12.05 18.19 10.39
C ASP A 189 -12.49 16.79 9.90
N ALA A 190 -13.79 16.58 9.74
CA ALA A 190 -14.36 15.27 9.39
C ALA A 190 -13.85 14.66 8.07
N ASN A 191 -13.23 15.46 7.19
CA ASN A 191 -12.65 15.00 5.92
C ASN A 191 -11.15 14.73 5.98
N ARG A 192 -10.53 14.77 7.17
CA ARG A 192 -9.13 14.41 7.34
C ARG A 192 -8.94 12.90 7.31
N VAL A 193 -7.86 12.48 6.67
CA VAL A 193 -7.45 11.08 6.60
C VAL A 193 -6.88 10.69 7.95
N LEU A 194 -7.54 9.75 8.63
CA LEU A 194 -7.04 9.22 9.90
C LEU A 194 -5.84 8.31 9.68
N PHE A 195 -4.96 8.25 10.68
CA PHE A 195 -3.86 7.29 10.75
C PHE A 195 -4.16 6.20 11.79
N GLN A 196 -3.85 4.95 11.48
CA GLN A 196 -3.90 3.87 12.45
C GLN A 196 -2.80 2.84 12.23
N ALA A 197 -2.02 2.55 13.27
CA ALA A 197 -1.01 1.50 13.23
C ALA A 197 -1.55 0.16 13.75
N PHE A 198 -1.16 -0.93 13.10
CA PHE A 198 -1.47 -2.29 13.51
C PHE A 198 -0.22 -3.15 13.67
N THR A 199 -0.30 -4.13 14.55
CA THR A 199 0.70 -5.20 14.56
C THR A 199 0.42 -6.19 13.44
N LEU A 200 1.48 -6.78 12.87
CA LEU A 200 1.34 -7.87 11.91
C LEU A 200 0.53 -9.03 12.50
N GLU A 201 0.76 -9.32 13.78
CA GLU A 201 0.04 -10.36 14.53
C GLU A 201 -1.47 -10.11 14.54
N SER A 202 -1.92 -8.86 14.77
CA SER A 202 -3.35 -8.51 14.72
C SER A 202 -3.98 -8.79 13.36
N PHE A 203 -3.23 -8.58 12.28
CA PHE A 203 -3.69 -8.92 10.92
C PHE A 203 -3.78 -10.43 10.70
N ILE A 204 -2.84 -11.20 11.25
CA ILE A 204 -2.86 -12.67 11.18
C ILE A 204 -4.05 -13.22 11.98
N ASP A 205 -4.30 -12.67 13.17
CA ASP A 205 -5.44 -13.05 14.02
C ASP A 205 -6.76 -12.76 13.30
N ALA A 206 -6.91 -11.57 12.68
CA ALA A 206 -8.11 -11.22 11.91
C ALA A 206 -8.36 -12.16 10.71
N LEU A 207 -7.30 -12.67 10.07
CA LEU A 207 -7.42 -13.68 9.02
C LEU A 207 -7.86 -15.05 9.56
N ALA A 208 -7.35 -15.46 10.72
CA ALA A 208 -7.81 -16.69 11.37
C ALA A 208 -9.30 -16.59 11.72
N GLU A 209 -9.72 -15.49 12.36
CA GLU A 209 -11.12 -15.22 12.71
C GLU A 209 -12.03 -15.10 11.48
N ALA A 210 -11.51 -14.65 10.34
CA ALA A 210 -12.22 -14.63 9.06
C ALA A 210 -12.35 -16.02 8.39
N GLY A 211 -11.82 -17.09 9.00
CA GLY A 211 -12.03 -18.47 8.58
C GLY A 211 -10.93 -19.06 7.69
N VAL A 212 -9.76 -18.42 7.59
CA VAL A 212 -8.61 -18.94 6.83
C VAL A 212 -7.44 -19.36 7.74
N ASP A 213 -7.75 -20.19 8.75
CA ASP A 213 -6.79 -20.72 9.74
C ASP A 213 -5.50 -21.29 9.13
N GLY A 214 -5.59 -21.93 7.97
CA GLY A 214 -4.44 -22.46 7.25
C GLY A 214 -3.46 -21.36 6.85
N ILE A 215 -3.96 -20.31 6.19
CA ILE A 215 -3.16 -19.17 5.75
C ILE A 215 -2.63 -18.39 6.95
N ALA A 216 -3.46 -18.17 7.97
CA ALA A 216 -3.04 -17.49 9.20
C ALA A 216 -1.88 -18.24 9.89
N ARG A 217 -1.96 -19.57 9.99
CA ARG A 217 -0.89 -20.40 10.55
C ARG A 217 0.40 -20.33 9.74
N ASP A 218 0.31 -20.36 8.41
CA ASP A 218 1.47 -20.27 7.53
C ASP A 218 2.14 -18.89 7.65
N LEU A 219 1.35 -17.81 7.71
CA LEU A 219 1.85 -16.46 7.97
C LEU A 219 2.51 -16.35 9.33
N TRP A 220 1.90 -16.89 10.39
CA TRP A 220 2.47 -16.90 11.73
C TRP A 220 3.82 -17.61 11.75
N SER A 221 3.87 -18.84 11.24
CA SER A 221 5.10 -19.65 11.20
C SER A 221 6.21 -18.95 10.42
N ARG A 222 5.86 -18.16 9.40
CA ARG A 222 6.85 -17.49 8.56
C ARG A 222 7.34 -16.17 9.15
N TYR A 223 6.45 -15.37 9.72
CA TYR A 223 6.73 -13.97 10.02
C TYR A 223 6.74 -13.61 11.52
N ALA A 224 6.08 -14.40 12.37
CA ALA A 224 5.86 -14.07 13.78
C ALA A 224 6.40 -15.13 14.76
N ASP A 225 6.64 -16.37 14.32
CA ASP A 225 7.16 -17.47 15.15
C ASP A 225 8.68 -17.37 15.41
N PHE A 226 9.07 -16.34 16.16
CA PHE A 226 10.46 -16.17 16.63
C PHE A 226 10.81 -17.08 17.82
N GLU A 227 9.82 -17.66 18.49
CA GLU A 227 10.03 -18.64 19.56
C GLU A 227 10.75 -19.88 19.00
N ARG A 228 10.34 -20.36 17.82
CA ARG A 228 11.07 -21.42 17.11
C ARG A 228 12.54 -21.07 16.86
N VAL A 229 12.83 -19.83 16.48
CA VAL A 229 14.21 -19.36 16.27
C VAL A 229 14.98 -19.31 17.59
N TYR A 230 14.34 -18.83 18.65
CA TYR A 230 14.90 -18.73 19.99
C TYR A 230 15.29 -20.10 20.55
N HIS A 231 14.38 -21.08 20.52
CA HIS A 231 14.67 -22.44 20.98
C HIS A 231 15.83 -23.07 20.21
N LEU A 232 15.83 -22.93 18.87
CA LEU A 232 16.94 -23.39 18.04
C LEU A 232 18.26 -22.71 18.41
N SER A 233 18.25 -21.40 18.69
CA SER A 233 19.46 -20.65 19.07
C SER A 233 19.99 -21.03 20.45
N LEU A 234 19.11 -21.47 21.36
CA LEU A 234 19.48 -21.92 22.71
C LEU A 234 19.87 -23.40 22.77
N GLY A 235 19.81 -24.12 21.65
CA GLY A 235 20.07 -25.56 21.63
C GLY A 235 18.98 -26.36 22.35
N GLU A 236 17.85 -25.74 22.65
CA GLU A 236 16.63 -26.41 23.09
C GLU A 236 16.00 -27.04 21.84
N TYR A 237 16.44 -28.25 21.51
CA TYR A 237 15.80 -29.01 20.44
C TYR A 237 14.38 -29.34 20.88
N LEU A 238 13.42 -28.51 20.46
CA LEU A 238 12.02 -28.90 20.43
C LEU A 238 11.94 -30.21 19.63
N GLU A 239 11.30 -31.23 20.19
CA GLU A 239 11.04 -32.46 19.46
C GLU A 239 10.44 -32.11 18.09
N LYS A 240 10.94 -32.80 17.06
CA LYS A 240 10.68 -32.54 15.65
C LYS A 240 9.19 -32.20 15.46
N PRO A 241 8.84 -31.02 14.91
CA PRO A 241 7.44 -30.69 14.70
C PRO A 241 6.81 -31.79 13.83
N PRO A 242 5.53 -32.15 14.07
CA PRO A 242 4.87 -33.19 13.30
C PRO A 242 5.03 -32.86 11.82
N SER A 243 5.52 -33.83 11.05
CA SER A 243 5.69 -33.66 9.61
C SER A 243 4.35 -33.25 9.02
N HIS A 244 4.25 -32.02 8.55
CA HIS A 244 3.13 -31.63 7.70
C HIS A 244 3.22 -32.46 6.43
N THR A 245 2.44 -33.54 6.37
CA THR A 245 2.05 -34.16 5.12
C THR A 245 1.04 -33.24 4.45
N GLY A 246 1.55 -32.19 3.79
CA GLY A 246 0.77 -31.21 3.06
C GLY A 246 1.25 -31.12 1.62
N THR A 247 0.59 -31.92 0.77
CA THR A 247 0.51 -31.86 -0.71
C THR A 247 1.80 -31.63 -1.50
N ALA A 248 2.09 -32.60 -2.39
CA ALA A 248 3.13 -32.50 -3.40
C ALA A 248 3.10 -31.13 -4.12
N PRO A 249 4.26 -30.55 -4.46
CA PRO A 249 4.30 -29.33 -5.24
C PRO A 249 3.47 -29.52 -6.51
N LEU A 250 2.57 -28.57 -6.79
CA LEU A 250 1.88 -28.49 -8.07
C LEU A 250 2.95 -28.56 -9.16
N SER A 251 2.86 -29.59 -10.00
CA SER A 251 3.79 -29.76 -11.10
C SER A 251 3.75 -28.50 -11.98
N PRO A 252 4.90 -27.99 -12.44
CA PRO A 252 4.90 -26.87 -13.37
C PRO A 252 4.05 -27.24 -14.60
N PRO A 253 3.29 -26.30 -15.17
CA PRO A 253 2.51 -26.57 -16.37
C PRO A 253 3.44 -27.15 -17.45
N SER A 254 3.12 -28.34 -17.92
CA SER A 254 3.88 -29.05 -18.95
C SER A 254 3.91 -28.20 -20.22
N SER A 255 5.11 -27.80 -20.62
CA SER A 255 5.38 -27.07 -21.86
C SER A 255 5.37 -28.01 -23.07
N THR A 256 4.24 -28.66 -23.35
CA THR A 256 4.01 -29.40 -24.59
C THR A 256 2.53 -29.38 -24.95
N ASP A 257 2.11 -28.35 -25.68
CA ASP A 257 1.53 -28.50 -27.02
C ASP A 257 0.90 -27.18 -27.50
N GLY A 258 1.30 -26.76 -28.70
CA GLY A 258 0.73 -25.58 -29.36
C GLY A 258 1.77 -24.63 -29.96
N LYS A 259 2.60 -25.10 -30.90
CA LYS A 259 3.23 -24.21 -31.89
C LYS A 259 2.12 -23.57 -32.74
N ALA A 260 1.55 -22.46 -32.29
CA ALA A 260 0.76 -21.58 -33.12
C ALA A 260 1.69 -20.53 -33.73
N SER A 261 1.92 -20.67 -35.04
CA SER A 261 2.69 -19.76 -35.88
C SER A 261 2.18 -18.32 -35.77
N LEU A 262 3.00 -17.41 -35.23
CA LEU A 262 2.81 -15.97 -35.35
C LEU A 262 2.99 -15.54 -36.81
N GLN A 263 1.89 -15.47 -37.57
CA GLN A 263 1.88 -14.77 -38.85
C GLN A 263 1.94 -13.26 -38.57
N LYS A 264 2.95 -12.60 -39.13
CA LYS A 264 3.09 -11.13 -39.16
C LYS A 264 1.87 -10.51 -39.84
N ALA A 265 0.99 -9.89 -39.06
CA ALA A 265 0.00 -8.97 -39.58
C ALA A 265 0.72 -7.71 -40.10
N THR A 266 0.77 -7.57 -41.41
CA THR A 266 1.32 -6.39 -42.10
C THR A 266 0.24 -5.31 -42.09
N THR A 267 0.37 -4.31 -41.22
CA THR A 267 -0.57 -3.20 -41.17
C THR A 267 -0.36 -2.30 -42.37
N ARG A 268 -1.30 -2.36 -43.31
CA ARG A 268 -1.36 -1.53 -44.52
C ARG A 268 -1.75 -0.11 -44.11
N THR A 269 -0.83 0.83 -44.26
CA THR A 269 -1.07 2.27 -44.08
C THR A 269 -2.01 2.76 -45.19
N THR A 270 -3.23 3.17 -44.83
CA THR A 270 -4.10 3.93 -45.75
C THR A 270 -4.19 5.37 -45.26
N ALA A 271 -3.47 6.25 -45.95
CA ALA A 271 -3.63 7.69 -45.83
C ALA A 271 -4.99 8.12 -46.38
N ARG A 272 -5.66 9.05 -45.68
CA ARG A 272 -6.77 9.86 -46.21
C ARG A 272 -6.64 11.32 -45.75
N PRO A 273 -7.19 12.27 -46.51
CA PRO A 273 -6.50 13.51 -46.84
C PRO A 273 -6.87 14.68 -45.92
N THR A 274 -5.96 15.64 -45.87
CA THR A 274 -6.10 16.95 -45.23
C THR A 274 -7.21 17.80 -45.86
N THR A 275 -8.21 18.17 -45.07
CA THR A 275 -9.19 19.22 -45.42
C THR A 275 -8.79 20.52 -44.74
N LYS A 276 -8.42 21.52 -45.57
CA LYS A 276 -8.20 22.91 -45.16
C LYS A 276 -9.53 23.55 -44.73
N SER A 277 -9.61 24.07 -43.51
CA SER A 277 -10.66 25.01 -43.10
C SER A 277 -10.08 26.42 -42.96
N LYS A 278 -10.88 27.39 -43.44
CA LYS A 278 -10.55 28.78 -43.73
C LYS A 278 -10.39 29.63 -42.46
N LEU A 279 -9.33 30.43 -42.44
CA LEU A 279 -9.22 31.65 -41.65
C LEU A 279 -10.19 32.71 -42.19
N GLN A 280 -11.13 33.16 -41.35
CA GLN A 280 -11.94 34.34 -41.61
C GLN A 280 -11.17 35.59 -41.15
N LYS A 281 -10.96 36.50 -42.11
CA LYS A 281 -10.51 37.88 -41.92
C LYS A 281 -11.55 38.65 -41.10
N VAL A 282 -11.12 39.27 -40.00
CA VAL A 282 -11.78 40.44 -39.42
C VAL A 282 -11.07 41.66 -40.00
N GLN A 283 -11.81 42.49 -40.74
CA GLN A 283 -11.38 43.81 -41.21
C GLN A 283 -11.44 44.80 -40.04
N GLY A 284 -10.37 45.56 -39.85
CA GLY A 284 -10.42 46.80 -39.08
C GLY A 284 -10.89 47.95 -39.96
N VAL A 285 -11.59 48.91 -39.36
CA VAL A 285 -11.65 50.30 -39.82
C VAL A 285 -11.54 51.17 -38.58
N SER A 286 -10.50 52.01 -38.59
CA SER A 286 -10.34 53.17 -37.72
C SER A 286 -10.96 54.37 -38.43
N GLN A 287 -11.88 55.06 -37.75
CA GLN A 287 -11.96 56.52 -37.61
C GLN A 287 -12.63 56.81 -36.28
#